data_AF-A0A3D0Y0R0-F1
#
_entry.id   AF-A0A3D0Y0R0-F1
#
_cell.length_a   1.000
_cell.length_b   1.000
_cell.length_c   1.000
_cell.angle_alpha   90.00
_cell.angle_beta   90.00
_cell.angle_gamma   90.00
#
_symmetry.space_group_name_H-M   'P 1'
#
loop_
_entity.id
_entity.type
_entity.pdbx_description
1 polymer ?
#
loop_
_entity_poly.entity_id
_entity_poly.type
_entity_poly.pdbx_seq_one_letter_code
_entity_poly.pdbx_strand_id
1 'polypeptide(L)'
;MEKRDLVVYTPDLPTGVGYQNYENWSRVLECYVSSGIINEDTVIYAHSIAPIFVCHFLVSHNIKVKRLVFVCGFNKYLGINEEYDEVNHTMYFDNLEAVKKFADEIICFYSKNDPYVKYDVEKEFADTIATKQIVIDDGGHLNSESGYTEFKELLEYL
;
A
#
# COMPACT_ATOMS: atom_id res chain seq x y z
N MET A 1 6.24 4.42 -16.82
CA MET A 1 6.85 5.46 -15.95
C MET A 1 8.21 5.87 -16.50
N GLU A 2 9.13 4.94 -16.76
CA GLU A 2 10.47 5.24 -17.31
C GLU A 2 10.47 6.02 -18.64
N LYS A 3 9.51 5.78 -19.53
CA LYS A 3 9.32 6.56 -20.77
C LYS A 3 8.98 8.04 -20.53
N ARG A 4 8.71 8.45 -19.29
CA ARG A 4 8.46 9.83 -18.86
C ARG A 4 9.66 10.41 -18.08
N ASP A 5 10.85 9.82 -18.23
CA ASP A 5 12.11 10.21 -17.57
C ASP A 5 12.04 10.21 -16.04
N LEU A 6 11.19 9.34 -15.48
CA LEU A 6 11.07 9.13 -14.03
C LEU A 6 11.98 7.98 -13.59
N VAL A 7 12.63 8.16 -12.44
CA VAL A 7 13.36 7.09 -11.76
C VAL A 7 12.36 6.21 -11.01
N VAL A 8 12.39 4.90 -11.25
CA VAL A 8 11.45 3.94 -10.66
C VAL A 8 12.23 2.89 -9.88
N TYR A 9 11.75 2.59 -8.67
CA TYR A 9 12.27 1.53 -7.83
C TYR A 9 11.16 0.53 -7.51
N THR A 10 11.47 -0.76 -7.57
CA THR A 10 10.60 -1.86 -7.18
C THR A 10 11.35 -2.70 -6.15
N PRO A 11 11.22 -2.40 -4.85
CA PRO A 11 11.95 -3.12 -3.81
C PRO A 11 11.47 -4.57 -3.73
N ASP A 12 12.41 -5.51 -3.71
CA ASP A 12 12.11 -6.90 -3.33
C ASP A 12 11.98 -6.99 -1.81
N LEU A 13 10.76 -7.15 -1.33
CA LEU A 13 10.47 -7.29 0.10
C LEU A 13 10.46 -8.77 0.51
N PRO A 14 10.96 -9.13 1.71
CA PRO A 14 10.91 -10.51 2.20
C PRO A 14 9.49 -11.08 2.21
N THR A 15 9.30 -12.27 1.63
CA THR A 15 7.99 -12.93 1.51
C THR A 15 7.92 -14.22 2.32
N GLY A 16 6.70 -14.63 2.70
CA GLY A 16 6.44 -15.88 3.41
C GLY A 16 6.37 -15.72 4.94
N VAL A 17 5.69 -16.68 5.59
CA VAL A 17 5.46 -16.67 7.04
C VAL A 17 6.79 -16.57 7.81
N GLY A 18 6.83 -15.76 8.85
CA GLY A 18 8.05 -15.42 9.60
C GLY A 18 9.00 -14.43 8.93
N TYR A 19 8.91 -14.20 7.62
CA TYR A 19 9.75 -13.24 6.88
C TYR A 19 9.00 -11.97 6.46
N GLN A 20 7.76 -12.13 5.99
CA GLN A 20 6.86 -11.06 5.62
C GLN A 20 6.25 -10.43 6.87
N ASN A 21 6.99 -9.52 7.47
CA ASN A 21 6.57 -8.79 8.66
C ASN A 21 7.06 -7.34 8.62
N TYR A 22 6.45 -6.53 9.48
CA TYR A 22 6.73 -5.09 9.55
C TYR A 22 8.21 -4.81 9.79
N GLU A 23 8.88 -5.50 10.71
CA GLU A 23 10.28 -5.25 11.05
C GLU A 23 11.22 -5.51 9.87
N ASN A 24 11.03 -6.63 9.17
CA ASN A 24 11.85 -7.00 8.03
C ASN A 24 11.62 -6.07 6.83
N TRP A 25 10.37 -5.70 6.56
CA TRP A 25 10.05 -4.75 5.49
C TRP A 25 10.55 -3.34 5.83
N SER A 26 10.46 -2.92 7.09
CA SER A 26 10.97 -1.63 7.56
C SER A 26 12.46 -1.50 7.34
N ARG A 27 13.25 -2.54 7.67
CA ARG A 27 14.71 -2.55 7.42
C ARG A 27 15.07 -2.33 5.96
N VAL A 28 14.28 -2.88 5.03
CA VAL A 28 14.49 -2.63 3.60
C VAL A 28 14.18 -1.17 3.26
N LEU A 29 13.03 -0.64 3.67
CA LEU A 29 12.66 0.75 3.36
C LEU A 29 13.58 1.78 4.04
N GLU A 30 14.12 1.50 5.22
CA GLU A 30 15.15 2.32 5.88
C GLU A 30 16.38 2.53 4.99
N CYS A 31 16.77 1.53 4.18
CA CYS A 31 17.85 1.70 3.20
C CYS A 31 17.50 2.73 2.12
N TYR A 32 16.26 2.74 1.63
CA TYR A 32 15.80 3.71 0.63
C TYR A 32 15.66 5.13 1.21
N VAL A 33 15.28 5.24 2.49
CA VAL A 33 15.24 6.52 3.21
C VAL A 33 16.65 7.06 3.42
N SER A 34 17.56 6.24 3.93
CA SER A 34 18.95 6.65 4.20
C SER A 34 19.74 6.96 2.92
N SER A 35 19.39 6.38 1.78
CA SER A 35 19.94 6.74 0.47
C SER A 35 19.30 7.98 -0.15
N GLY A 36 18.30 8.59 0.50
CA GLY A 36 17.57 9.76 0.02
C GLY A 36 16.60 9.49 -1.13
N ILE A 37 16.25 8.23 -1.40
CA ILE A 37 15.30 7.86 -2.47
C ILE A 37 13.85 8.12 -2.05
N ILE A 38 13.51 7.80 -0.80
CA ILE A 38 12.21 8.12 -0.21
C ILE A 38 12.31 9.46 0.52
N ASN A 39 11.63 10.47 0.00
CA ASN A 39 11.59 11.83 0.51
C ASN A 39 10.29 12.54 0.05
N GLU A 40 10.19 13.86 0.27
CA GLU A 40 9.00 14.66 -0.03
C GLU A 40 8.60 14.72 -1.51
N ASP A 41 9.50 14.39 -2.44
CA ASP A 41 9.22 14.35 -3.88
C ASP A 41 8.79 12.93 -4.36
N THR A 42 8.87 11.93 -3.49
CA THR A 42 8.59 10.53 -3.82
C THR A 42 7.10 10.25 -3.92
N VAL A 43 6.68 9.52 -4.96
CA VAL A 43 5.34 8.91 -5.04
C VAL A 43 5.47 7.42 -4.74
N ILE A 44 4.69 6.92 -3.77
CA ILE A 44 4.68 5.50 -3.43
C ILE A 44 3.42 4.85 -3.97
N TYR A 45 3.61 3.80 -4.77
CA TYR A 45 2.56 2.88 -5.17
C TYR A 45 2.67 1.61 -4.32
N ALA A 46 1.58 1.20 -3.69
CA ALA A 46 1.55 0.00 -2.85
C ALA A 46 0.27 -0.81 -3.09
N HIS A 47 0.40 -2.13 -3.08
CA HIS A 47 -0.69 -3.07 -3.36
C HIS A 47 -0.95 -4.02 -2.19
N SER A 48 -2.22 -4.37 -1.98
CA SER A 48 -2.69 -5.38 -1.04
C SER A 48 -2.34 -5.06 0.42
N ILE A 49 -1.43 -5.81 1.05
CA ILE A 49 -0.95 -5.56 2.42
C ILE A 49 0.05 -4.39 2.52
N ALA A 50 0.71 -4.02 1.43
CA ALA A 50 1.74 -2.97 1.46
C ALA A 50 1.22 -1.56 1.81
N PRO A 51 0.00 -1.12 1.44
CA PRO A 51 -0.59 0.13 1.91
C PRO A 51 -0.54 0.34 3.43
N ILE A 52 -0.99 -0.63 4.24
CA ILE A 52 -0.96 -0.47 5.70
C ILE A 52 0.47 -0.45 6.25
N PHE A 53 1.36 -1.25 5.68
CA PHE A 53 2.78 -1.21 5.99
C PHE A 53 3.37 0.19 5.71
N VAL A 54 3.11 0.78 4.54
CA VAL A 54 3.60 2.11 4.17
C VAL A 54 3.04 3.17 5.13
N CYS A 55 1.74 3.12 5.46
CA CYS A 55 1.16 4.01 6.45
C CYS A 55 1.87 3.93 7.79
N HIS A 56 2.06 2.71 8.31
CA HIS A 56 2.75 2.47 9.58
C HIS A 56 4.20 2.99 9.52
N PHE A 57 4.93 2.65 8.46
CA PHE A 57 6.33 3.01 8.28
C PHE A 57 6.52 4.54 8.25
N LEU A 58 5.75 5.26 7.42
CA LEU A 58 5.88 6.71 7.27
C LEU A 58 5.56 7.45 8.57
N VAL A 59 4.53 7.02 9.29
CA VAL A 59 4.16 7.64 10.57
C VAL A 59 5.22 7.37 11.63
N SER A 60 5.66 6.12 11.78
CA SER A 60 6.66 5.74 12.78
C SER A 60 8.01 6.42 12.59
N HIS A 61 8.39 6.72 11.34
CA HIS A 61 9.67 7.34 11.01
C HIS A 61 9.56 8.85 10.73
N ASN A 62 8.36 9.42 10.81
CA ASN A 62 8.07 10.83 10.52
C ASN A 62 8.58 11.26 9.13
N ILE A 63 8.28 10.47 8.11
CA ILE A 63 8.71 10.69 6.72
C ILE A 63 7.55 11.21 5.90
N LYS A 64 7.72 12.39 5.28
CA LYS A 64 6.75 12.94 4.34
C LYS A 64 7.12 12.53 2.91
N VAL A 65 6.10 12.23 2.10
CA VAL A 65 6.19 11.90 0.67
C VAL A 65 5.20 12.74 -0.13
N LYS A 66 5.40 12.83 -1.45
CA LYS A 66 4.56 13.63 -2.34
C LYS A 66 3.13 13.10 -2.39
N ARG A 67 3.00 11.79 -2.64
CA ARG A 67 1.71 11.13 -2.85
C ARG A 67 1.76 9.65 -2.52
N LEU A 68 0.63 9.14 -2.05
CA LEU A 68 0.37 7.72 -1.85
C LEU A 68 -0.69 7.25 -2.84
N VAL A 69 -0.41 6.15 -3.53
CA VAL A 69 -1.36 5.47 -4.42
C VAL A 69 -1.48 4.03 -3.96
N PHE A 70 -2.61 3.72 -3.34
CA PHE A 70 -2.88 2.43 -2.72
C PHE A 70 -3.90 1.64 -3.53
N VAL A 71 -3.60 0.36 -3.75
CA VAL A 71 -4.43 -0.56 -4.53
C VAL A 71 -4.80 -1.74 -3.64
N CYS A 72 -6.09 -2.00 -3.45
CA CYS A 72 -6.62 -3.06 -2.59
C CYS A 72 -6.07 -3.01 -1.15
N GLY A 73 -5.96 -1.79 -0.60
CA GLY A 73 -5.43 -1.57 0.74
C GLY A 73 -6.44 -1.91 1.83
N PHE A 74 -5.96 -2.51 2.92
CA PHE A 74 -6.77 -2.86 4.08
C PHE A 74 -6.00 -2.70 5.38
N ASN A 75 -6.71 -2.56 6.50
CA ASN A 75 -6.15 -2.63 7.84
C ASN A 75 -6.88 -3.71 8.64
N LYS A 76 -6.19 -4.31 9.61
CA LYS A 76 -6.77 -5.26 10.59
C LYS A 76 -7.67 -6.34 9.97
N TYR A 77 -7.16 -7.05 8.97
CA TYR A 77 -7.90 -8.13 8.32
C TYR A 77 -7.40 -9.48 8.84
N LEU A 78 -8.19 -10.11 9.71
CA LEU A 78 -7.83 -11.31 10.46
C LEU A 78 -8.96 -12.35 10.40
N GLY A 79 -8.66 -13.59 10.77
CA GLY A 79 -9.60 -14.72 10.73
C GLY A 79 -9.70 -15.38 9.36
N ILE A 80 -8.66 -15.22 8.51
CA ILE A 80 -8.60 -15.83 7.19
C ILE A 80 -8.03 -17.26 7.32
N ASN A 81 -6.78 -17.34 7.79
CA ASN A 81 -6.08 -18.54 8.23
C ASN A 81 -4.85 -18.12 9.05
N GLU A 82 -4.21 -19.09 9.73
CA GLU A 82 -3.09 -18.82 10.65
C GLU A 82 -1.90 -18.12 9.97
N GLU A 83 -1.57 -18.50 8.73
CA GLU A 83 -0.43 -17.93 7.99
C GLU A 83 -0.65 -16.46 7.60
N TYR A 84 -1.84 -16.13 7.07
CA TYR A 84 -2.17 -14.75 6.74
C TYR A 84 -2.35 -13.90 7.99
N ASP A 85 -2.98 -14.46 9.02
CA ASP A 85 -3.20 -13.74 10.27
C ASP A 85 -1.86 -13.40 10.93
N GLU A 86 -0.86 -14.30 10.91
CA GLU A 86 0.49 -14.04 11.41
C GLU A 86 1.13 -12.84 10.69
N VAL A 87 1.07 -12.80 9.36
CA VAL A 87 1.59 -11.67 8.56
C VAL A 87 0.81 -10.38 8.88
N ASN A 88 -0.52 -10.42 8.77
CA ASN A 88 -1.38 -9.24 8.92
C ASN A 88 -1.29 -8.64 10.33
N HIS A 89 -1.08 -9.47 11.36
CA HIS A 89 -0.88 -9.01 12.73
C HIS A 89 0.33 -8.09 12.86
N THR A 90 1.45 -8.42 12.22
CA THR A 90 2.67 -7.60 12.30
C THR A 90 2.52 -6.27 11.57
N MET A 91 1.71 -6.24 10.50
CA MET A 91 1.49 -5.05 9.67
C MET A 91 0.45 -4.09 10.25
N TYR A 92 -0.39 -4.55 11.17
CA TYR A 92 -1.47 -3.77 11.77
C TYR A 92 -0.98 -2.43 12.34
N PHE A 93 -1.76 -1.39 12.12
CA PHE A 93 -1.48 -0.05 12.63
C PHE A 93 -2.75 0.62 13.13
N ASP A 94 -2.74 1.05 14.39
CA ASP A 94 -3.89 1.57 15.11
C ASP A 94 -4.18 3.05 14.79
N ASN A 95 -3.15 3.84 14.49
CA ASN A 95 -3.26 5.27 14.22
C ASN A 95 -3.24 5.59 12.72
N LEU A 96 -4.00 4.82 11.93
CA LEU A 96 -4.00 4.89 10.47
C LEU A 96 -4.22 6.31 9.92
N GLU A 97 -5.11 7.11 10.53
CA GLU A 97 -5.37 8.49 10.10
C GLU A 97 -4.15 9.41 10.16
N ALA A 98 -3.15 9.12 11.00
CA ALA A 98 -1.96 9.94 11.12
C ALA A 98 -1.17 10.05 9.80
N VAL A 99 -1.31 9.07 8.90
CA VAL A 99 -0.65 9.10 7.58
C VAL A 99 -1.04 10.32 6.75
N LYS A 100 -2.22 10.93 6.99
CA LYS A 100 -2.67 12.15 6.30
C LYS A 100 -1.74 13.35 6.52
N LYS A 101 -0.87 13.32 7.53
CA LYS A 101 0.14 14.37 7.77
C LYS A 101 1.39 14.20 6.89
N PHE A 102 1.56 13.02 6.30
CA PHE A 102 2.78 12.57 5.63
C PHE A 102 2.63 12.44 4.12
N ALA A 103 1.45 12.72 3.57
CA ALA A 103 1.22 12.86 2.13
C ALA A 103 0.07 13.82 1.90
N ASP A 104 0.20 14.71 0.91
CA ASP A 104 -0.85 15.69 0.59
C ASP A 104 -2.00 15.04 -0.21
N GLU A 105 -1.70 13.96 -0.93
CA GLU A 105 -2.68 13.18 -1.70
C GLU A 105 -2.55 11.68 -1.39
N ILE A 106 -3.70 11.05 -1.14
CA ILE A 106 -3.82 9.61 -0.88
C ILE A 106 -4.93 9.07 -1.77
N ILE A 107 -4.56 8.31 -2.79
CA ILE A 107 -5.48 7.78 -3.80
C ILE A 107 -5.67 6.29 -3.53
N CYS A 108 -6.90 5.87 -3.26
CA CYS A 108 -7.22 4.45 -3.01
C CYS A 108 -8.03 3.87 -4.16
N PHE A 109 -7.48 2.85 -4.80
CA PHE A 109 -8.15 1.97 -5.76
C PHE A 109 -8.54 0.67 -5.07
N TYR A 110 -9.75 0.20 -5.29
CA TYR A 110 -10.22 -1.08 -4.74
C TYR A 110 -11.43 -1.58 -5.53
N SER A 111 -11.82 -2.84 -5.33
CA SER A 111 -12.84 -3.49 -6.18
C SER A 111 -14.03 -4.00 -5.39
N LYS A 112 -15.22 -3.99 -6.03
CA LYS A 112 -16.44 -4.53 -5.43
C LYS A 112 -16.44 -6.05 -5.33
N ASN A 113 -15.62 -6.74 -6.11
CA ASN A 113 -15.59 -8.20 -6.20
C ASN A 113 -14.22 -8.80 -5.88
N ASP A 114 -13.41 -8.13 -5.05
CA ASP A 114 -12.15 -8.68 -4.56
C ASP A 114 -12.38 -10.04 -3.86
N PRO A 115 -11.74 -11.13 -4.34
CA PRO A 115 -11.97 -12.47 -3.81
C PRO A 115 -11.20 -12.74 -2.50
N TYR A 116 -10.25 -11.88 -2.14
CA TYR A 116 -9.37 -12.07 -0.98
C TYR A 116 -9.78 -11.16 0.18
N VAL A 117 -10.06 -9.88 -0.11
CA VAL A 117 -10.40 -8.87 0.89
C VAL A 117 -11.84 -8.43 0.68
N LYS A 118 -12.65 -8.44 1.75
CA LYS A 118 -14.05 -8.00 1.64
C LYS A 118 -14.11 -6.52 1.26
N TYR A 119 -15.04 -6.19 0.35
CA TYR A 119 -15.30 -4.82 -0.09
C TYR A 119 -15.42 -3.81 1.07
N ASP A 120 -16.17 -4.15 2.12
CA ASP A 120 -16.37 -3.23 3.26
C ASP A 120 -15.08 -2.93 4.02
N VAL A 121 -14.12 -3.87 4.02
CA VAL A 121 -12.81 -3.70 4.68
C VAL A 121 -11.91 -2.77 3.86
N GLU A 122 -11.85 -2.96 2.54
CA GLU A 122 -11.11 -2.06 1.66
C GLU A 122 -11.72 -0.65 1.67
N LYS A 123 -13.06 -0.59 1.68
CA LYS A 123 -13.81 0.66 1.79
C LYS A 123 -13.51 1.36 3.13
N GLU A 124 -13.51 0.65 4.26
CA GLU A 124 -13.20 1.24 5.57
C GLU A 124 -11.78 1.82 5.60
N PHE A 125 -10.81 1.10 5.06
CA PHE A 125 -9.44 1.61 4.91
C PHE A 125 -9.41 2.90 4.07
N ALA A 126 -10.06 2.88 2.91
CA ALA A 126 -10.12 4.03 2.01
C ALA A 126 -10.89 5.22 2.61
N ASP A 127 -12.01 5.00 3.29
CA ASP A 127 -12.78 6.04 4.01
C ASP A 127 -11.93 6.71 5.09
N THR A 128 -11.06 5.94 5.74
CA THR A 128 -10.21 6.43 6.82
C THR A 128 -9.15 7.40 6.31
N ILE A 129 -8.49 7.13 5.16
CA ILE A 129 -7.29 7.88 4.75
C ILE A 129 -7.36 8.60 3.41
N ALA A 130 -8.19 8.14 2.48
CA ALA A 130 -8.10 8.59 1.09
C ALA A 130 -8.53 10.06 0.94
N THR A 131 -7.79 10.81 0.14
CA THR A 131 -8.25 12.07 -0.44
C THR A 131 -9.08 11.84 -1.70
N LYS A 132 -8.86 10.70 -2.38
CA LYS A 132 -9.65 10.25 -3.54
C LYS A 132 -9.83 8.74 -3.52
N GLN A 133 -11.06 8.29 -3.73
CA GLN A 133 -11.41 6.88 -3.87
C GLN A 133 -11.81 6.56 -5.31
N ILE A 134 -11.34 5.41 -5.82
CA ILE A 134 -11.64 4.92 -7.16
C ILE A 134 -12.09 3.45 -7.00
N VAL A 135 -13.38 3.22 -7.19
CA VAL A 135 -13.98 1.89 -7.03
C VAL A 135 -14.16 1.24 -8.39
N ILE A 136 -13.67 0.01 -8.52
CA ILE A 136 -13.76 -0.79 -9.75
C ILE A 136 -14.81 -1.89 -9.55
N ASP A 137 -15.81 -1.95 -10.44
CA ASP A 137 -16.95 -2.84 -10.27
C ASP A 137 -16.61 -4.33 -10.40
N ASP A 138 -15.70 -4.69 -11.31
CA ASP A 138 -15.33 -6.09 -11.63
C ASP A 138 -13.81 -6.21 -11.84
N GLY A 139 -13.05 -5.87 -10.80
CA GLY A 139 -11.58 -5.77 -10.83
C GLY A 139 -10.85 -6.94 -10.16
N GLY A 140 -11.57 -7.81 -9.44
CA GLY A 140 -10.96 -8.83 -8.58
C GLY A 140 -10.01 -8.18 -7.56
N HIS A 141 -8.81 -8.73 -7.38
CA HIS A 141 -7.79 -8.16 -6.49
C HIS A 141 -6.85 -7.17 -7.21
N LEU A 142 -7.22 -6.72 -8.42
CA LEU A 142 -6.42 -5.82 -9.25
C LEU A 142 -4.99 -6.34 -9.49
N ASN A 143 -4.86 -7.66 -9.54
CA ASN A 143 -3.61 -8.40 -9.74
C ASN A 143 -3.62 -9.16 -11.08
N SER A 144 -2.51 -9.83 -11.40
CA SER A 144 -2.39 -10.60 -12.63
C SER A 144 -3.41 -11.74 -12.75
N GLU A 145 -3.80 -12.39 -11.64
CA GLU A 145 -4.85 -13.42 -11.61
C GLU A 145 -6.22 -12.87 -11.99
N SER A 146 -6.45 -11.58 -11.72
CA SER A 146 -7.65 -10.84 -12.10
C SER A 146 -7.52 -10.17 -13.48
N GLY A 147 -6.44 -10.46 -14.24
CA GLY A 147 -6.19 -9.92 -15.58
C GLY A 147 -5.42 -8.60 -15.62
N TYR A 148 -5.01 -8.06 -14.48
CA TYR A 148 -4.25 -6.80 -14.39
C TYR A 148 -2.74 -7.06 -14.51
N THR A 149 -2.27 -7.26 -15.74
CA THR A 149 -0.83 -7.27 -16.06
C THR A 149 -0.29 -5.89 -16.41
N GLU A 150 -1.19 -4.94 -16.70
CA GLU A 150 -0.94 -3.52 -16.86
C GLU A 150 -2.06 -2.75 -16.15
N PHE A 151 -1.76 -1.58 -15.59
CA PHE A 151 -2.75 -0.73 -14.95
C PHE A 151 -2.48 0.75 -15.27
N LYS A 152 -3.03 1.22 -16.41
CA LYS A 152 -2.65 2.50 -17.03
C LYS A 152 -3.19 3.70 -16.27
N GLU A 153 -4.32 3.53 -15.60
CA GLU A 153 -5.01 4.50 -14.77
C GLU A 153 -4.12 4.99 -13.61
N LEU A 154 -3.21 4.15 -13.11
CA LEU A 154 -2.22 4.53 -12.11
C LEU A 154 -1.26 5.64 -12.59
N LEU A 155 -1.06 5.79 -13.90
CA LEU A 155 -0.17 6.79 -14.49
C LEU A 155 -0.75 8.22 -14.43
N GLU A 156 -2.01 8.38 -14.07
CA GLU A 156 -2.62 9.69 -13.80
C GLU A 156 -2.11 10.31 -12.49
N TYR A 157 -1.50 9.50 -11.61
CA TYR A 157 -1.12 9.87 -10.24
C TYR A 157 0.40 9.93 -10.00
N LEU A 158 1.18 10.22 -11.05
CA LEU A 158 2.65 10.45 -10.98
C LEU A 158 3.02 11.82 -10.37
#